data_AF-D1NUY0-F1
#
_entry.id   AF-D1NUY0-F1
#
_cell.length_a   1.000
_cell.length_b   1.000
_cell.length_c   1.000
_cell.angle_alpha   90.00
_cell.angle_beta   90.00
_cell.angle_gamma   90.00
#
_symmetry.space_group_name_H-M   'P 1'
#
loop_
_entity.id
_entity.type
_entity.pdbx_description
1 polymer ?
#
loop_
_entity_poly.entity_id
_entity_poly.type
_entity_poly.pdbx_seq_one_letter_code
_entity_poly.pdbx_strand_id
1 'polypeptide(L)'
;MLILRKPGAAMFVNVVTVLAQMVMGTQYDIVMTFASAILQGLFTELPFYVTRLRVFTLPITMISGVCVALEYGVFLLFTRYQGVSLLSPRGMVHIITEVIGGVVIAGLATWFLFMAIARTGALDRFASGRAVRARAVEA
;
A
#
# COMPACT_ATOMS: atom_id res chain seq x y z
N MET A 1 -2.03 -0.43 7.09
CA MET A 1 -2.75 -1.31 8.06
C MET A 1 -1.90 -1.90 9.18
N LEU A 2 -0.59 -2.12 9.00
CA LEU A 2 0.26 -2.81 9.97
C LEU A 2 0.32 -2.17 11.37
N ILE A 3 0.41 -0.83 11.41
CA ILE A 3 0.56 -0.06 12.66
C ILE A 3 -0.78 0.17 13.34
N LEU A 4 -1.69 0.90 12.67
CA LEU A 4 -2.96 1.37 13.22
C LEU A 4 -4.02 0.26 13.39
N ARG A 5 -4.04 -0.75 12.50
CA ARG A 5 -4.97 -1.90 12.54
C ARG A 5 -6.47 -1.54 12.71
N LYS A 6 -6.89 -0.37 12.18
CA LYS A 6 -8.27 0.13 12.21
C LYS A 6 -8.80 0.31 10.79
N PRO A 7 -10.11 0.10 10.55
CA PRO A 7 -10.72 0.36 9.24
C PRO A 7 -10.55 1.83 8.85
N GLY A 8 -10.26 2.11 7.58
CA GLY A 8 -10.05 3.47 7.06
C GLY A 8 -8.67 4.08 7.34
N ALA A 9 -7.78 3.35 8.02
CA ALA A 9 -6.45 3.86 8.34
C ALA A 9 -5.56 4.04 7.09
N ALA A 10 -5.65 3.17 6.09
CA ALA A 10 -4.84 3.30 4.88
C ALA A 10 -5.37 4.43 4.00
N MET A 11 -6.69 4.53 3.88
CA MET A 11 -7.37 5.65 3.21
C MET A 11 -6.94 7.01 3.76
N PHE A 12 -7.01 7.17 5.09
CA PHE A 12 -6.62 8.42 5.74
C PHE A 12 -5.16 8.79 5.45
N VAL A 13 -4.24 7.82 5.57
CA VAL A 13 -2.81 8.05 5.33
C VAL A 13 -2.57 8.47 3.87
N ASN A 14 -3.23 7.85 2.90
CA ASN A 14 -3.08 8.20 1.50
C ASN A 14 -3.60 9.61 1.18
N VAL A 15 -4.75 10.00 1.75
CA VAL A 15 -5.26 11.37 1.60
C VAL A 15 -4.27 12.38 2.17
N VAL A 16 -3.76 12.14 3.39
CA VAL A 16 -2.75 13.03 4.00
C VAL A 16 -1.47 13.08 3.16
N THR A 17 -1.05 11.95 2.58
CA THR A 17 0.15 11.87 1.74
C THR A 17 -0.01 12.72 0.48
N VAL A 18 -1.17 12.65 -0.18
CA VAL A 18 -1.45 13.48 -1.36
C VAL A 18 -1.54 14.95 -1.00
N LEU A 19 -2.18 15.32 0.11
CA LEU A 19 -2.22 16.70 0.55
C LEU A 19 -0.81 17.26 0.82
N ALA A 20 0.06 16.47 1.46
CA ALA A 20 1.46 16.84 1.65
C ALA A 20 2.20 16.98 0.31
N GLN A 21 1.97 16.09 -0.64
CA GLN A 21 2.53 16.16 -1.98
C GLN A 21 2.07 17.42 -2.74
N MET A 22 0.82 17.83 -2.58
CA MET A 22 0.29 19.07 -3.17
C MET A 22 0.99 20.30 -2.60
N VAL A 23 1.22 20.34 -1.29
CA VAL A 23 1.93 21.45 -0.62
C VAL A 23 3.39 21.53 -1.06
N MET A 24 4.06 20.39 -1.27
CA MET A 24 5.44 20.33 -1.76
C MET A 24 5.57 20.71 -3.25
N GLY A 25 4.45 20.85 -3.96
CA GLY A 25 4.40 21.06 -5.40
C GLY A 25 4.29 19.74 -6.15
N THR A 26 3.20 19.58 -6.92
CA THR A 26 2.97 18.41 -7.76
C THR A 26 2.96 18.79 -9.24
N GLN A 27 3.57 17.94 -10.06
CA GLN A 27 3.52 18.02 -11.53
C GLN A 27 2.30 17.29 -12.12
N TYR A 28 1.54 16.59 -11.26
CA TYR A 28 0.41 15.76 -11.65
C TYR A 28 -0.92 16.51 -11.44
N ASP A 29 -1.94 16.12 -12.19
CA ASP A 29 -3.28 16.67 -12.04
C ASP A 29 -3.83 16.38 -10.64
N ILE A 30 -4.17 17.44 -9.92
CA ILE A 30 -4.58 17.43 -8.50
C ILE A 30 -5.78 16.51 -8.29
N VAL A 31 -6.78 16.57 -9.17
CA VAL A 31 -8.03 15.82 -9.04
C VAL A 31 -7.77 14.34 -9.28
N MET A 32 -7.01 14.01 -10.32
CA MET A 32 -6.68 12.62 -10.67
C MET A 32 -5.79 11.95 -9.63
N THR A 33 -4.77 12.67 -9.11
CA THR A 33 -3.91 12.13 -8.05
C THR A 33 -4.69 11.88 -6.76
N PHE A 34 -5.61 12.78 -6.41
CA PHE A 34 -6.47 12.59 -5.23
C PHE A 34 -7.42 11.40 -5.39
N ALA A 35 -8.07 11.27 -6.56
CA ALA A 35 -8.94 10.14 -6.86
C ALA A 35 -8.18 8.81 -6.83
N SER A 36 -6.98 8.75 -7.41
CA SER A 36 -6.14 7.55 -7.39
C SER A 36 -5.69 7.19 -5.97
N ALA A 37 -5.31 8.16 -5.12
CA ALA A 37 -4.88 7.85 -3.76
C ALA A 37 -6.01 7.29 -2.88
N ILE A 38 -7.24 7.74 -3.10
CA ILE A 38 -8.44 7.16 -2.49
C ILE A 38 -8.62 5.71 -2.96
N LEU A 39 -8.53 5.44 -4.26
CA LEU A 39 -8.65 4.08 -4.77
C LEU A 39 -7.53 3.17 -4.23
N GLN A 40 -6.27 3.60 -4.29
CA GLN A 40 -5.14 2.89 -3.71
C GLN A 40 -5.35 2.62 -2.21
N GLY A 41 -5.90 3.60 -1.47
CA GLY A 41 -6.26 3.44 -0.07
C GLY A 41 -7.27 2.31 0.13
N LEU A 42 -8.35 2.31 -0.65
CA LEU A 42 -9.39 1.29 -0.58
C LEU A 42 -8.86 -0.12 -0.92
N PHE A 43 -8.10 -0.24 -2.00
CA PHE A 43 -7.53 -1.52 -2.43
C PHE A 43 -6.44 -2.04 -1.50
N THR A 44 -5.73 -1.14 -0.81
CA THR A 44 -4.80 -1.52 0.28
C THR A 44 -5.55 -2.23 1.40
N GLU A 45 -6.74 -1.75 1.78
CA GLU A 45 -7.50 -2.31 2.91
C GLU A 45 -8.22 -3.61 2.58
N LEU A 46 -8.52 -3.85 1.30
CA LEU A 46 -9.36 -4.95 0.82
C LEU A 46 -8.91 -6.33 1.37
N PRO A 47 -7.63 -6.73 1.30
CA PRO A 47 -7.19 -8.03 1.84
C PRO A 47 -7.25 -8.10 3.37
N PHE A 48 -7.12 -6.95 4.05
CA PHE A 48 -7.27 -6.88 5.50
C PHE A 48 -8.75 -6.94 5.91
N TYR A 49 -9.68 -6.42 5.10
CA TYR A 49 -11.11 -6.61 5.32
C TYR A 49 -11.55 -8.05 5.13
N VAL A 50 -11.04 -8.74 4.10
CA VAL A 50 -11.30 -10.17 3.89
C VAL A 50 -10.89 -11.00 5.10
N THR A 51 -9.78 -10.63 5.75
CA THR A 51 -9.31 -11.28 6.99
C THR A 51 -9.91 -10.69 8.27
N ARG A 52 -10.99 -9.90 8.14
CA ARG A 52 -11.72 -9.22 9.23
C ARG A 52 -10.83 -8.41 10.17
N LEU A 53 -9.74 -7.84 9.65
CA LEU A 53 -8.73 -7.10 10.42
C LEU A 53 -8.14 -7.92 11.58
N ARG A 54 -8.08 -9.25 11.46
CA ARG A 54 -7.53 -10.13 12.50
C ARG A 54 -6.10 -10.58 12.20
N VAL A 55 -5.72 -10.62 10.92
CA VAL A 55 -4.44 -11.18 10.49
C VAL A 55 -3.60 -10.09 9.83
N PHE A 56 -2.41 -9.84 10.39
CA PHE A 56 -1.45 -8.84 9.91
C PHE A 56 -0.08 -9.50 9.72
N THR A 57 0.00 -10.37 8.71
CA THR A 57 1.19 -11.14 8.38
C THR A 57 1.84 -10.64 7.09
N LEU A 58 3.09 -11.06 6.84
CA LEU A 58 3.80 -10.72 5.61
C LEU A 58 3.01 -11.09 4.34
N PRO A 59 2.42 -12.30 4.20
CA PRO A 59 1.65 -12.66 3.01
C PRO A 59 0.47 -11.72 2.73
N ILE A 60 -0.28 -11.31 3.76
CA ILE A 60 -1.42 -10.38 3.58
C ILE A 60 -0.93 -9.00 3.15
N THR A 61 0.22 -8.58 3.66
CA THR A 61 0.84 -7.31 3.26
C THR A 61 1.27 -7.36 1.81
N MET A 62 1.81 -8.49 1.34
CA MET A 62 2.14 -8.69 -0.07
C MET A 62 0.89 -8.71 -0.95
N ILE A 63 -0.17 -9.41 -0.55
CA ILE A 63 -1.45 -9.43 -1.29
C ILE A 63 -2.04 -8.03 -1.37
N SER A 64 -1.97 -7.25 -0.30
CA SER A 64 -2.35 -5.82 -0.29
C SER A 64 -1.55 -5.01 -1.32
N GLY A 65 -0.22 -5.20 -1.38
CA GLY A 65 0.62 -4.60 -2.41
C GLY A 65 0.21 -5.00 -3.85
N VAL A 66 -0.16 -6.26 -4.08
CA VAL A 66 -0.68 -6.72 -5.38
C VAL A 66 -1.99 -6.02 -5.74
N CYS A 67 -2.94 -5.94 -4.80
CA CYS A 67 -4.23 -5.29 -5.04
C CYS A 67 -4.07 -3.82 -5.44
N VAL A 68 -3.17 -3.10 -4.77
CA VAL A 68 -2.87 -1.69 -5.08
C VAL A 68 -2.17 -1.57 -6.44
N ALA A 69 -1.19 -2.41 -6.73
CA ALA A 69 -0.49 -2.38 -8.03
C ALA A 69 -1.42 -2.69 -9.20
N LEU A 70 -2.37 -3.62 -9.03
CA LEU A 70 -3.37 -3.91 -10.05
C LEU A 70 -4.33 -2.74 -10.27
N GLU A 71 -4.82 -2.14 -9.19
CA GLU A 71 -5.68 -0.95 -9.28
C GLU A 71 -4.95 0.20 -9.97
N TYR A 72 -3.74 0.53 -9.52
CA TYR A 72 -2.97 1.63 -10.05
C TYR A 72 -2.51 1.39 -11.50
N GLY A 73 -2.08 0.18 -11.84
CA GLY A 73 -1.72 -0.19 -13.20
C GLY A 73 -2.91 -0.09 -14.17
N VAL A 74 -4.09 -0.52 -13.74
CA VAL A 74 -5.33 -0.33 -14.53
C VAL A 74 -5.68 1.15 -14.63
N PHE A 75 -5.60 1.90 -13.53
CA PHE A 75 -5.85 3.35 -13.52
C PHE A 75 -4.97 4.10 -14.51
N LEU A 76 -3.67 3.78 -14.58
CA LEU A 76 -2.74 4.38 -15.53
C LEU A 76 -3.05 4.03 -16.98
N LEU A 77 -3.46 2.78 -17.25
CA LEU A 77 -3.87 2.38 -18.59
C LEU A 77 -5.10 3.16 -19.08
N PHE A 78 -6.06 3.41 -18.19
CA PHE A 78 -7.27 4.16 -18.54
C PHE A 78 -7.04 5.67 -18.60
N THR A 79 -6.18 6.26 -17.77
CA THR A 79 -6.05 7.73 -17.71
C THR A 79 -4.90 8.27 -18.56
N ARG A 80 -3.76 7.57 -18.59
CA ARG A 80 -2.52 8.04 -19.22
C ARG A 80 -2.17 7.30 -20.50
N TYR A 81 -2.43 6.00 -20.59
CA TYR A 81 -2.09 5.17 -21.76
C TYR A 81 -3.31 4.79 -22.60
N GLN A 82 -4.22 5.75 -22.79
CA GLN A 82 -5.39 5.60 -23.68
C GLN A 82 -4.92 5.12 -25.08
N GLY A 83 -5.31 3.89 -25.46
CA GLY A 83 -4.95 3.26 -26.73
C GLY A 83 -3.96 2.08 -26.64
N VAL A 84 -3.38 1.82 -25.47
CA VAL A 84 -2.60 0.60 -25.24
C VAL A 84 -3.53 -0.51 -24.75
N SER A 85 -3.72 -1.54 -25.57
CA SER A 85 -4.47 -2.73 -25.14
C SER A 85 -3.74 -3.43 -23.99
N LEU A 86 -4.51 -3.90 -23.01
CA LEU A 86 -4.03 -4.75 -21.90
C LEU A 86 -3.24 -5.97 -22.41
N LEU A 87 -3.69 -6.52 -23.54
CA LEU A 87 -3.10 -7.71 -24.18
C LEU A 87 -1.94 -7.37 -25.13
N SER A 88 -1.61 -6.09 -25.28
CA SER A 88 -0.42 -5.71 -26.04
C SER A 88 0.85 -6.03 -25.23
N PRO A 89 1.98 -6.33 -25.90
CA PRO A 89 3.26 -6.58 -25.20
C PRO A 89 3.64 -5.46 -24.23
N ARG A 90 3.31 -4.20 -24.56
CA ARG A 90 3.54 -3.04 -23.70
C ARG A 90 2.64 -3.04 -22.47
N GLY A 91 1.36 -3.36 -22.62
CA GLY A 91 0.41 -3.46 -21.51
C GLY A 91 0.78 -4.58 -20.53
N MET A 92 1.16 -5.75 -21.05
CA MET A 92 1.60 -6.88 -20.23
C MET A 92 2.85 -6.55 -19.41
N VAL A 93 3.90 -6.00 -20.05
CA VAL A 93 5.13 -5.62 -19.34
C VAL A 93 4.83 -4.57 -18.26
N HIS A 94 4.00 -3.58 -18.58
CA HIS A 94 3.59 -2.55 -17.61
C HIS A 94 2.94 -3.16 -16.37
N ILE A 95 1.91 -4.00 -16.55
CA ILE A 95 1.20 -4.63 -15.42
C ILE A 95 2.12 -5.55 -14.62
N ILE A 96 2.97 -6.34 -15.28
CA ILE A 96 3.91 -7.25 -14.60
C ILE A 96 4.89 -6.44 -13.74
N THR A 97 5.47 -5.37 -14.28
CA THR A 97 6.41 -4.53 -13.53
C THR A 97 5.72 -3.82 -12.36
N GLU A 98 4.51 -3.30 -12.55
CA GLU A 98 3.72 -2.71 -11.46
C GLU A 98 3.45 -3.72 -10.35
N VAL A 99 3.00 -4.94 -10.69
CA VAL A 99 2.74 -6.00 -9.70
C VAL A 99 4.01 -6.38 -8.94
N ILE A 100 5.14 -6.53 -9.64
CA ILE A 100 6.43 -6.79 -8.99
C ILE A 100 6.80 -5.63 -8.05
N GLY A 101 6.65 -4.39 -8.50
CA GLY A 101 6.90 -3.20 -7.69
C GLY A 101 6.01 -3.13 -6.44
N GLY A 102 4.72 -3.41 -6.59
CA GLY A 102 3.77 -3.45 -5.47
C GLY A 102 4.11 -4.53 -4.46
N VAL A 103 4.47 -5.74 -4.91
CA VAL A 103 4.88 -6.83 -4.02
C VAL A 103 6.16 -6.50 -3.27
N VAL A 104 7.17 -6.00 -3.98
CA VAL A 104 8.50 -5.76 -3.41
C VAL A 104 8.51 -4.52 -2.52
N ILE A 105 7.94 -3.41 -2.97
CA ILE A 105 7.99 -2.13 -2.26
C ILE A 105 6.82 -2.00 -1.27
N ALA A 106 5.58 -2.05 -1.77
CA ALA A 106 4.41 -1.87 -0.91
C ALA A 106 4.18 -3.08 0.02
N GLY A 107 4.58 -4.28 -0.40
CA GLY A 107 4.53 -5.50 0.41
C GLY A 107 5.75 -5.69 1.31
N LEU A 108 6.84 -6.20 0.73
CA LEU A 108 8.04 -6.66 1.44
C LEU A 108 8.78 -5.53 2.15
N ALA A 109 9.14 -4.45 1.44
CA ALA A 109 9.91 -3.36 2.02
C ALA A 109 9.15 -2.68 3.17
N THR A 110 7.84 -2.47 3.00
CA THR A 110 6.98 -1.91 4.05
C THR A 110 6.91 -2.82 5.28
N TRP A 111 6.89 -4.14 5.11
CA TRP A 111 6.94 -5.08 6.23
C TRP A 111 8.25 -4.99 7.02
N PHE A 112 9.40 -4.99 6.32
CA PHE A 112 10.70 -4.85 6.96
C PHE A 112 10.88 -3.50 7.64
N LEU A 113 10.39 -2.42 7.02
CA LEU A 113 10.37 -1.10 7.62
C LEU A 113 9.54 -1.09 8.91
N PHE A 114 8.35 -1.71 8.88
CA PHE A 114 7.52 -1.87 10.08
C PHE A 114 8.25 -2.65 11.19
N MET A 115 8.94 -3.75 10.85
CA MET A 115 9.74 -4.51 11.83
C MET A 115 10.88 -3.67 12.41
N ALA A 116 11.62 -2.93 11.56
CA ALA A 116 12.74 -2.09 11.99
C ALA A 116 12.27 -0.99 12.95
N ILE A 117 11.18 -0.27 12.60
CA ILE A 117 10.61 0.76 13.47
C ILE A 117 10.08 0.15 14.77
N ALA A 118 9.43 -1.00 14.72
CA ALA A 118 8.94 -1.67 15.93
C ALA A 118 10.08 -2.05 16.90
N ARG A 119 11.27 -2.39 16.39
CA ARG A 119 12.46 -2.68 17.21
C ARG A 119 13.04 -1.45 17.90
N THR A 120 12.84 -0.24 17.36
CA THR A 120 13.33 1.01 17.99
C THR A 120 12.57 1.42 19.24
N GLY A 121 11.41 0.82 19.52
CA GLY A 121 10.52 1.22 20.63
C GLY A 121 9.54 2.36 20.30
N ALA A 122 9.63 2.94 19.10
CA ALA A 122 8.72 4.01 18.68
C ALA A 122 7.25 3.57 18.61
N LEU A 123 6.98 2.26 18.46
CA LEU A 123 5.62 1.70 18.33
C LEU A 123 5.07 1.08 19.61
N ASP A 124 5.67 1.34 20.77
CA ASP A 124 5.33 0.69 22.05
C ASP A 124 3.91 0.99 22.53
N ARG A 125 3.44 2.19 22.17
CA ARG A 125 2.06 2.62 22.43
C ARG A 125 1.04 1.82 21.61
N PHE A 126 1.45 1.25 20.48
CA PHE A 126 0.58 0.45 19.61
C PHE A 126 0.65 -1.04 19.94
N ALA A 127 -0.51 -1.72 19.83
CA ALA A 127 -0.58 -3.18 20.00
C ALA A 127 0.30 -3.92 18.97
N SER A 128 0.48 -3.34 17.79
CA SER A 128 1.32 -3.85 16.72
C SER A 128 2.81 -3.86 17.08
N GLY A 129 3.33 -2.81 17.72
CA GLY A 129 4.73 -2.74 18.19
C GLY A 129 5.01 -3.72 19.33
N ARG A 130 4.09 -3.81 20.30
CA ARG A 130 4.23 -4.76 21.42
C ARG A 130 4.25 -6.22 20.96
N ALA A 131 3.41 -6.59 19.98
CA ALA A 131 3.39 -7.94 19.44
C ALA A 131 4.70 -8.35 18.77
N VAL A 132 5.39 -7.41 18.10
CA VAL A 132 6.70 -7.67 17.49
C VAL A 132 7.78 -7.82 18.55
N ARG A 133 7.76 -6.99 19.60
CA ARG A 133 8.76 -7.09 20.66
C ARG A 133 8.58 -8.35 21.52
N ALA A 134 7.35 -8.78 21.80
CA ALA A 134 7.09 -10.05 22.48
C ALA A 134 7.77 -11.22 21.74
N ARG A 135 7.62 -11.28 20.40
CA ARG A 135 8.28 -12.29 19.56
C ARG A 135 9.81 -12.17 19.51
N ALA A 136 10.36 -10.97 19.72
CA ALA A 136 11.81 -10.76 19.76
C ALA A 136 12.42 -11.15 21.10
N VAL A 137 11.63 -11.24 22.18
CA VAL A 137 12.06 -11.73 23.50
C VAL A 137 11.97 -13.26 23.58
N GLU A 138 11.07 -13.88 22.81
CA GLU A 138 10.87 -15.34 22.73
C GLU A 138 11.86 -16.05 21.80
N ALA A 139 12.65 -15.32 21.00
CA ALA A 139 13.61 -15.85 20.02
C ALA A 139 15.05 -15.66 20.50
#